data_AF-A0A936CB28-F1
#
_entry.id   AF-A0A936CB28-F1
#
_cell.length_a   1.000
_cell.length_b   1.000
_cell.length_c   1.000
_cell.angle_alpha   90.00
_cell.angle_beta   90.00
_cell.angle_gamma   90.00
#
_symmetry.space_group_name_H-M   'P 1'
#
loop_
_entity.id
_entity.type
_entity.pdbx_description
1 polymer ?
#
loop_
_entity_poly.entity_id
_entity_poly.type
_entity_poly.pdbx_seq_one_letter_code
_entity_poly.pdbx_strand_id
1 'polypeptide(L)'
;MRPLEIAALAVLACAALTRFAPTATRPRWTHALPWFSLALFVVHAIVEGARWPLYPAYALALLLSLLAVRRVPEAAPRRSWRTLGGVVGVLGALLIVGLSAVVAAGFPIFEYPPPSGPFGVGTTRLAFPDGHVVLDNSRTPKPMPSGEA
;
A
#
# COMPACT_ATOMS: atom_id res chain seq x y z
N MET A 1 -4.77 0.12 11.78
CA MET A 1 -4.39 -0.53 10.50
C MET A 1 -5.68 -0.95 9.81
N ARG A 2 -5.84 -0.59 8.53
CA ARG A 2 -7.09 -0.84 7.81
C ARG A 2 -7.22 -2.35 7.53
N PRO A 3 -8.38 -2.99 7.80
CA PRO A 3 -8.53 -4.44 7.67
C PRO A 3 -8.38 -4.94 6.22
N LEU A 4 -8.72 -4.12 5.23
CA LEU A 4 -8.58 -4.44 3.80
C LEU A 4 -7.11 -4.58 3.37
N GLU A 5 -6.24 -3.73 3.91
CA GLU A 5 -4.78 -3.73 3.65
C GLU A 5 -4.16 -5.08 4.07
N ILE A 6 -4.54 -5.57 5.26
CA ILE A 6 -4.07 -6.84 5.81
C ILE A 6 -4.56 -8.01 4.96
N ALA A 7 -5.85 -8.00 4.59
CA ALA A 7 -6.42 -9.03 3.73
C ALA A 7 -5.73 -9.10 2.36
N ALA A 8 -5.47 -7.95 1.72
CA ALA A 8 -4.79 -7.87 0.43
C ALA A 8 -3.36 -8.42 0.48
N LEU A 9 -2.59 -8.04 1.51
CA LEU A 9 -1.23 -8.51 1.70
C LEU A 9 -1.17 -10.01 2.04
N ALA A 10 -2.10 -10.51 2.85
CA ALA A 10 -2.18 -11.93 3.17
C ALA A 10 -2.47 -12.78 1.92
N VAL A 11 -3.43 -12.35 1.10
CA VAL A 11 -3.75 -13.03 -0.17
C VAL A 11 -2.56 -12.97 -1.14
N LEU A 12 -1.84 -11.84 -1.20
CA LEU A 12 -0.65 -11.71 -2.04
C LEU A 12 0.49 -12.65 -1.57
N ALA A 13 0.70 -12.78 -0.26
CA ALA A 13 1.67 -13.70 0.30
C ALA A 13 1.30 -15.17 -0.02
N CYS A 14 0.02 -15.55 0.12
CA CYS A 14 -0.45 -16.87 -0.29
C CYS A 14 -0.27 -17.12 -1.80
N ALA A 15 -0.54 -16.12 -2.64
CA ALA A 15 -0.31 -16.21 -4.09
C ALA A 15 1.18 -16.40 -4.43
N ALA A 16 2.08 -15.69 -3.73
CA ALA A 16 3.52 -15.87 -3.89
C ALA A 16 3.97 -17.26 -3.43
N LEU A 17 3.56 -17.70 -2.24
CA LEU A 17 3.90 -19.01 -1.69
C LEU A 17 3.45 -20.14 -2.62
N THR A 18 2.20 -20.13 -3.07
CA THR A 18 1.69 -21.16 -4.00
C THR A 18 2.41 -21.13 -5.36
N ARG A 19 2.87 -19.96 -5.83
CA ARG A 19 3.55 -19.82 -7.12
C ARG A 19 5.01 -20.27 -7.10
N PHE A 20 5.67 -20.22 -5.95
CA PHE A 20 7.07 -20.60 -5.78
C PHE A 20 7.29 -21.92 -4.99
N ALA A 21 6.26 -22.43 -4.30
CA ALA A 21 6.30 -23.73 -3.64
C ALA A 21 6.39 -24.91 -4.63
N PRO A 22 6.95 -26.08 -4.23
CA PRO A 22 7.15 -27.23 -5.11
C PRO A 22 5.89 -27.65 -5.87
N THR A 23 6.03 -27.89 -7.18
CA THR A 23 4.95 -28.15 -8.15
C THR A 23 4.09 -29.39 -7.87
N ALA A 24 4.46 -30.23 -6.89
CA ALA A 24 3.85 -31.53 -6.62
C ALA A 24 2.41 -31.48 -6.08
N THR A 25 1.94 -30.33 -5.60
CA THR A 25 0.64 -30.20 -4.91
C THR A 25 -0.23 -29.07 -5.46
N ARG A 26 -0.05 -28.65 -6.73
CA ARG A 26 -0.77 -27.50 -7.27
C ARG A 26 -2.11 -27.87 -7.92
N PRO A 27 -3.26 -27.61 -7.28
CA PRO A 27 -4.55 -27.70 -7.96
C PRO A 27 -4.70 -26.56 -8.98
N ARG A 28 -5.38 -26.81 -10.10
CA ARG A 28 -5.56 -25.84 -11.20
C ARG A 28 -6.13 -24.48 -10.74
N TRP A 29 -6.86 -24.46 -9.64
CA TRP A 29 -7.46 -23.25 -9.07
C TRP A 29 -6.43 -22.25 -8.51
N THR A 30 -5.19 -22.67 -8.23
CA THR A 30 -4.13 -21.74 -7.77
C THR A 30 -3.73 -20.71 -8.82
N HIS A 31 -4.08 -20.92 -10.09
CA HIS A 31 -3.87 -19.92 -11.14
C HIS A 31 -4.79 -18.70 -10.99
N ALA A 32 -5.90 -18.81 -10.26
CA ALA A 32 -6.82 -17.70 -10.01
C ALA A 32 -6.38 -16.81 -8.83
N LEU A 33 -5.54 -17.32 -7.92
CA LEU A 33 -5.06 -16.58 -6.74
C LEU A 33 -4.41 -15.22 -7.05
N PRO A 34 -3.46 -15.11 -8.01
CA PRO A 34 -2.83 -13.81 -8.31
C PRO A 34 -3.82 -12.83 -8.96
N TRP A 35 -4.78 -13.32 -9.73
CA TRP A 35 -5.85 -12.48 -10.26
C TRP A 35 -6.77 -11.96 -9.16
N PHE A 36 -7.08 -12.80 -8.17
CA PHE A 36 -7.86 -12.41 -7.01
C PHE A 36 -7.12 -11.38 -6.16
N SER A 37 -5.80 -11.53 -5.96
CA SER A 37 -4.99 -10.53 -5.24
C SER A 37 -4.97 -9.20 -5.97
N LEU A 38 -4.81 -9.20 -7.29
CA LEU A 38 -4.85 -7.99 -8.12
C LEU A 38 -6.21 -7.28 -8.01
N ALA A 39 -7.32 -8.02 -8.09
CA ALA A 39 -8.65 -7.47 -7.92
C ALA A 39 -8.85 -6.85 -6.53
N LEU A 40 -8.37 -7.51 -5.46
CA LEU A 40 -8.43 -6.98 -4.10
C LEU A 40 -7.69 -5.65 -3.98
N PHE A 41 -6.50 -5.56 -4.58
CA PHE A 41 -5.72 -4.34 -4.61
C PHE A 41 -6.42 -3.20 -5.36
N VAL A 42 -7.07 -3.49 -6.49
CA VAL A 42 -7.87 -2.49 -7.22
C VAL A 42 -9.03 -1.98 -6.36
N VAL A 43 -9.77 -2.88 -5.69
CA VAL A 43 -10.86 -2.49 -4.78
C VAL A 43 -10.34 -1.64 -3.62
N HIS A 44 -9.23 -2.04 -3.01
CA HIS A 44 -8.59 -1.28 -1.93
C HIS A 44 -8.17 0.12 -2.40
N ALA A 45 -7.59 0.26 -3.59
CA ALA A 45 -7.20 1.55 -4.14
C ALA A 45 -8.39 2.50 -4.36
N ILE A 46 -9.57 1.97 -4.70
CA ILE A 46 -10.80 2.76 -4.90
C ILE A 46 -11.43 3.15 -3.55
N VAL A 47 -11.52 2.23 -2.60
CA VAL A 47 -12.23 2.45 -1.32
C VAL A 47 -11.39 3.27 -0.34
N GLU A 48 -10.10 2.97 -0.22
CA GLU A 48 -9.22 3.54 0.80
C GLU A 48 -8.23 4.58 0.23
N GLY A 49 -8.19 4.72 -1.10
CA GLY A 49 -7.27 5.60 -1.81
C GLY A 49 -5.91 4.94 -2.02
N ALA A 50 -5.33 5.12 -3.20
CA ALA A 50 -4.01 4.58 -3.52
C ALA A 50 -2.93 5.22 -2.63
N ARG A 51 -2.32 4.42 -1.76
CA ARG A 51 -1.21 4.85 -0.90
C ARG A 51 0.12 4.55 -1.58
N TRP A 52 0.98 5.56 -1.71
CA TRP A 52 2.34 5.41 -2.24
C TRP A 52 3.17 4.26 -1.62
N PRO A 53 3.04 3.91 -0.32
CA PRO A 53 3.81 2.81 0.30
C PRO A 53 3.46 1.42 -0.23
N LEU A 54 2.28 1.25 -0.83
CA LEU A 54 1.81 -0.02 -1.36
C LEU A 54 2.17 -0.23 -2.84
N TYR A 55 2.75 0.76 -3.53
CA TYR A 55 3.18 0.65 -4.93
C TYR A 55 4.03 -0.59 -5.21
N PRO A 56 5.00 -0.97 -4.36
CA PRO A 56 5.76 -2.21 -4.54
C PRO A 56 4.88 -3.47 -4.49
N ALA A 57 3.88 -3.49 -3.61
CA ALA A 57 2.94 -4.61 -3.48
C ALA A 57 2.00 -4.71 -4.70
N TYR A 58 1.51 -3.57 -5.22
CA TYR A 58 0.75 -3.52 -6.47
C TYR A 58 1.57 -4.07 -7.65
N ALA A 59 2.83 -3.65 -7.77
CA ALA A 59 3.72 -4.13 -8.82
C ALA A 59 3.96 -5.64 -8.72
N LEU A 60 4.14 -6.17 -7.50
CA LEU A 60 4.29 -7.61 -7.26
C LEU A 60 3.02 -8.39 -7.63
N ALA A 61 1.84 -7.89 -7.27
CA ALA A 61 0.56 -8.51 -7.63
C ALA A 61 0.38 -8.59 -9.16
N LEU A 62 0.70 -7.51 -9.87
CA LEU A 62 0.65 -7.45 -11.32
C LEU A 62 1.66 -8.41 -11.96
N LEU A 63 2.89 -8.45 -11.46
CA LEU A 63 3.94 -9.33 -11.95
C LEU A 63 3.56 -10.80 -11.79
N LEU A 64 3.05 -11.19 -10.61
CA LEU A 64 2.57 -12.54 -10.35
C LEU A 64 1.39 -12.93 -11.26
N SER A 65 0.50 -11.98 -11.55
CA SER A 65 -0.63 -12.18 -12.47
C SER A 65 -0.15 -12.40 -13.92
N LEU A 66 0.79 -11.57 -14.40
CA LEU A 66 1.40 -11.72 -15.72
C LEU A 66 2.14 -13.06 -15.87
N LEU A 67 2.87 -13.47 -14.83
CA LEU A 67 3.55 -14.77 -14.74
C LEU A 67 2.59 -15.96 -14.66
N ALA A 68 1.33 -15.74 -14.29
CA ALA A 68 0.29 -16.77 -14.30
C ALA A 68 -0.30 -16.98 -15.69
N VAL A 69 -0.36 -15.93 -16.52
CA VAL A 69 -0.84 -15.99 -17.92
C VAL A 69 0.24 -16.52 -18.86
N ARG A 70 1.48 -16.07 -18.69
CA ARG A 70 2.60 -16.55 -19.49
C ARG A 70 2.88 -17.99 -19.10
N ARG A 71 2.51 -18.93 -19.98
CA ARG A 71 3.08 -20.28 -19.98
C ARG A 71 4.55 -20.16 -20.37
N VAL A 72 5.38 -19.74 -19.42
CA VAL A 72 6.83 -19.81 -19.56
C VAL A 72 7.13 -21.28 -19.83
N PRO A 73 7.74 -21.62 -20.98
CA PRO A 73 8.21 -22.98 -21.20
C PRO A 73 9.09 -23.31 -20.01
N GLU A 74 8.80 -24.40 -19.29
CA GLU A 74 9.74 -24.94 -18.31
C GLU A 74 10.96 -25.41 -19.12
N ALA A 75 11.84 -24.48 -19.51
CA ALA A 75 13.16 -24.79 -20.01
C ALA A 75 13.88 -25.43 -18.82
N ALA A 76 13.79 -26.77 -18.73
CA ALA A 76 14.07 -27.57 -17.54
C ALA A 76 15.37 -27.10 -16.85
N PRO A 77 15.29 -26.22 -15.84
CA PRO A 77 16.44 -25.84 -15.08
C PRO A 77 16.80 -27.07 -14.24
N ARG A 78 18.12 -27.34 -14.09
CA ARG A 78 18.61 -28.36 -13.15
C ARG A 78 17.83 -28.24 -11.84
N ARG A 79 17.35 -29.35 -11.28
CA ARG A 79 16.45 -29.42 -10.11
C ARG A 79 16.84 -28.47 -8.96
N SER A 80 18.16 -28.29 -8.74
CA SER A 80 18.76 -27.36 -7.77
C SER A 80 18.49 -25.86 -8.06
N TRP A 81 18.46 -25.44 -9.32
CA TRP A 81 18.21 -24.05 -9.72
C TRP A 81 16.73 -23.69 -9.62
N ARG A 82 15.82 -24.67 -9.82
CA ARG A 82 14.38 -24.51 -9.55
C ARG A 82 14.10 -24.31 -8.06
N THR A 83 14.76 -25.07 -7.19
CA THR A 83 14.59 -24.92 -5.74
C THR A 83 15.20 -23.62 -5.24
N LEU A 84 16.39 -23.24 -5.71
CA LEU A 84 17.03 -21.99 -5.30
C LEU A 84 16.27 -20.76 -5.81
N GLY A 85 15.85 -20.76 -7.07
CA GLY A 85 15.02 -19.68 -7.63
C GLY A 85 13.64 -19.56 -6.98
N GLY A 86 13.04 -20.69 -6.57
CA GLY A 86 11.81 -20.71 -5.78
C GLY A 86 11.99 -20.08 -4.40
N VAL A 87 13.05 -20.48 -3.67
CA VAL A 87 13.35 -19.93 -2.34
C VAL A 87 13.66 -18.43 -2.39
N VAL A 88 14.50 -18.01 -3.34
CA VAL A 88 14.81 -16.58 -3.55
C VAL A 88 13.55 -15.79 -3.94
N GLY A 89 12.69 -16.37 -4.78
CA GLY A 89 11.41 -15.76 -5.16
C GLY A 89 10.45 -15.59 -3.99
N VAL A 90 10.30 -16.60 -3.12
CA VAL A 90 9.49 -16.52 -1.89
C VAL A 90 10.06 -15.46 -0.95
N LEU A 91 11.37 -15.52 -0.67
CA LEU A 91 12.01 -14.58 0.25
C LEU A 91 11.90 -13.15 -0.26
N GLY A 92 12.11 -12.92 -1.56
CA GLY A 92 11.93 -11.61 -2.18
C GLY A 92 10.50 -11.10 -2.10
N ALA A 93 9.51 -11.96 -2.39
CA ALA A 93 8.09 -11.60 -2.28
C ALA A 93 7.68 -11.28 -0.83
N LEU A 94 8.12 -12.09 0.13
CA LEU A 94 7.86 -11.86 1.56
C LEU A 94 8.56 -10.60 2.06
N LEU A 95 9.78 -10.31 1.59
CA LEU A 95 10.50 -9.08 1.91
C LEU A 95 9.76 -7.85 1.40
N ILE A 96 9.26 -7.89 0.15
CA ILE A 96 8.48 -6.79 -0.43
C ILE A 96 7.17 -6.58 0.34
N VAL A 97 6.44 -7.66 0.64
CA VAL A 97 5.21 -7.61 1.44
C VAL A 97 5.47 -7.05 2.84
N GLY A 98 6.51 -7.55 3.51
CA GLY A 98 6.91 -7.11 4.85
C GLY A 98 7.35 -5.65 4.87
N LEU A 99 8.15 -5.22 3.89
CA LEU A 99 8.59 -3.83 3.79
C LEU A 99 7.40 -2.89 3.55
N SER A 100 6.49 -3.24 2.63
CA SER A 100 5.26 -2.46 2.42
C SER A 100 4.41 -2.38 3.69
N ALA A 101 4.29 -3.46 4.45
CA ALA A 101 3.55 -3.46 5.72
C ALA A 101 4.21 -2.56 6.78
N VAL A 102 5.54 -2.64 6.94
CA VAL A 102 6.29 -1.82 7.90
C VAL A 102 6.21 -0.34 7.54
N VAL A 103 6.35 0.02 6.26
CA VAL A 103 6.25 1.42 5.82
C VAL A 103 4.82 1.94 6.00
N ALA A 104 3.80 1.15 5.65
CA ALA A 104 2.41 1.53 5.88
C ALA A 104 2.07 1.69 7.37
N ALA A 105 2.70 0.90 8.25
CA ALA A 105 2.56 1.02 9.70
C ALA A 105 3.30 2.23 10.28
N GLY A 106 4.51 2.51 9.77
CA GLY A 106 5.40 3.55 10.28
C GLY A 106 5.02 4.97 9.86
N PHE A 107 4.21 5.13 8.81
CA PHE A 107 3.64 6.42 8.40
C PHE A 107 2.14 6.46 8.70
N PRO A 108 1.73 6.60 9.98
CA PRO A 108 0.34 6.87 10.29
C PRO A 108 -0.06 8.19 9.63
N ILE A 109 -1.17 8.18 8.90
CA ILE A 109 -1.84 9.42 8.52
C ILE A 109 -2.26 10.07 9.84
N PHE A 110 -1.57 11.14 10.23
CA PHE A 110 -1.94 11.90 11.41
C PHE A 110 -3.33 12.49 11.18
N GLU A 111 -4.32 11.94 11.86
CA GLU A 111 -5.62 12.59 11.99
C GLU A 111 -5.43 13.70 13.03
N TYR A 112 -5.42 14.95 12.55
CA TYR A 112 -5.40 16.09 13.46
C TYR A 112 -6.69 16.08 14.27
N PRO A 113 -6.61 16.30 15.60
CA PRO A 113 -7.82 16.46 16.40
C PRO A 113 -8.65 17.60 15.81
N PRO A 114 -9.99 17.47 15.78
CA PRO A 114 -10.84 18.56 15.35
C PRO A 114 -10.57 19.79 16.22
N PRO A 115 -10.60 21.02 15.67
CA PRO A 115 -10.36 22.22 16.44
C PRO A 115 -11.39 22.30 17.58
N SER A 116 -10.90 22.40 18.82
CA SER A 116 -11.73 22.37 20.04
C SER A 116 -12.31 23.74 20.40
N GLY A 117 -11.96 24.79 19.65
CA GLY A 117 -12.40 26.16 19.92
C GLY A 117 -13.80 26.47 19.35
N PRO A 118 -14.47 27.51 19.85
CA PRO A 118 -15.80 27.92 19.39
C PRO A 118 -15.79 28.57 17.99
N PHE A 119 -14.61 28.81 17.41
CA PHE A 119 -14.44 29.47 16.11
C PHE A 119 -13.99 28.47 15.04
N GLY A 120 -14.55 28.61 13.83
CA GLY A 120 -14.10 27.87 12.66
C GLY A 120 -12.69 28.27 12.25
N VAL A 121 -11.86 27.28 11.91
CA VAL A 121 -10.48 27.50 11.44
C VAL A 121 -10.49 27.48 9.91
N GLY A 122 -10.05 28.57 9.29
CA GLY A 122 -9.82 28.67 7.85
C GLY A 122 -8.34 28.89 7.54
N THR A 123 -7.84 28.29 6.46
CA THR A 123 -6.43 28.41 6.04
C THR A 123 -6.32 29.16 4.72
N THR A 124 -5.53 30.24 4.70
CA THR A 124 -5.16 30.98 3.48
C THR A 124 -3.66 30.87 3.26
N ARG A 125 -3.23 30.69 2.01
CA ARG A 125 -1.81 30.76 1.60
C ARG A 125 -1.62 31.96 0.68
N LEU A 126 -0.73 32.86 1.06
CA LEU A 126 -0.30 33.97 0.23
C LEU A 126 1.10 33.68 -0.29
N ALA A 127 1.26 33.68 -1.61
CA ALA A 127 2.55 33.53 -2.27
C ALA A 127 2.94 34.88 -2.85
N PHE A 128 4.01 35.48 -2.34
CA PHE A 128 4.54 36.73 -2.86
C PHE A 128 5.61 36.45 -3.93
N PRO A 129 5.77 37.32 -4.94
CA PRO A 129 6.73 37.16 -6.03
C PRO A 129 8.19 36.98 -5.57
N ASP A 130 8.51 37.47 -4.37
CA ASP A 130 9.88 37.54 -3.85
C ASP A 130 10.32 36.24 -3.14
N GLY A 131 9.56 35.15 -3.29
CA GLY A 131 9.93 33.81 -2.76
C GLY A 131 9.75 33.63 -1.25
N HIS A 132 9.35 34.66 -0.52
CA HIS A 132 9.06 34.59 0.90
C HIS A 132 7.61 34.14 1.14
N VAL A 133 7.45 32.96 1.76
CA VAL A 133 6.15 32.50 2.28
C VAL A 133 6.00 33.09 3.68
N VAL A 134 5.16 34.12 3.83
CA VAL A 134 4.75 34.64 5.13
C VAL A 134 3.42 33.98 5.50
N LEU A 135 3.40 33.25 6.61
CA LEU A 135 2.17 32.78 7.22
C LEU A 135 1.54 33.98 7.95
N ASP A 136 0.49 34.55 7.37
CA ASP A 136 -0.22 35.68 7.97
C ASP A 136 -1.24 35.19 9.01
N ASN A 137 -0.84 35.28 10.29
CA ASN A 137 -1.66 34.93 11.44
C ASN A 137 -2.47 36.13 11.97
N SER A 138 -2.34 37.31 11.36
CA SER A 138 -2.87 38.57 11.89
C SER A 138 -4.39 38.72 11.76
N ARG A 139 -5.05 37.84 10.99
CA ARG A 139 -6.51 37.79 10.86
C ARG A 139 -7.21 36.85 11.85
N THR A 140 -6.48 36.36 12.85
CA THR A 140 -7.11 35.66 13.98
C THR A 140 -8.04 36.65 14.71
N PRO A 141 -9.35 36.35 14.85
CA PRO A 141 -10.26 37.24 15.55
C PRO A 141 -9.76 37.42 16.98
N LYS A 142 -9.56 38.68 17.39
CA LYS A 142 -9.13 39.03 18.74
C LYS A 142 -10.17 38.52 19.73
N PRO A 143 -9.77 37.92 20.88
CA PRO A 143 -10.75 37.50 21.88
C PRO A 143 -11.60 38.71 22.29
N MET A 144 -12.92 38.55 22.18
CA MET A 144 -13.86 39.52 22.75
C MET A 144 -13.55 39.65 24.25
N PRO A 145 -13.53 40.86 24.81
CA PRO A 145 -13.44 41.03 26.25
C PRO A 145 -14.58 40.24 26.91
N SER A 146 -14.23 39.52 27.98
CA SER A 146 -15.10 38.63 28.75
C SER A 146 -16.19 39.39 29.51
N GLY A 147 -17.08 40.08 28.80
CA GLY A 147 -17.92 41.09 29.42
C GLY A 147 -19.24 41.44 28.75
N GLU A 148 -19.66 40.80 27.66
CA GLU A 148 -21.03 40.97 27.16
C GLU A 148 -21.61 39.61 26.75
N ALA A 149 -22.45 39.10 27.64
CA ALA A 149 -23.38 37.98 27.45
C ALA A 149 -24.75 38.54 27.08
#